data_AF-A0A1F3VXA0-F1
#
_entry.id   AF-A0A1F3VXA0-F1
#
_cell.length_a   1.000
_cell.length_b   1.000
_cell.length_c   1.000
_cell.angle_alpha   90.00
_cell.angle_beta   90.00
_cell.angle_gamma   90.00
#
_symmetry.space_group_name_H-M   'P 1'
#
loop_
_entity.id
_entity.type
_entity.pdbx_description
1 polymer ?
#
loop_
_entity_poly.entity_id
_entity_poly.type
_entity_poly.pdbx_seq_one_letter_code
_entity_poly.pdbx_strand_id
1 'polypeptide(L)'
;MTTKKLIPHLEKELGKINFGMFLRVARKSQELTQVTMAKKLDMAKGTLCDIEKGRQTISPELAFKIARKCGLSEIVAVQLAIQDQLTKSKLNFKVKLAA
;
A
#
# COMPACT_ATOMS: atom_id res chain seq x y z
N MET A 1 22.87 -13.37 -8.21
CA MET A 1 22.54 -11.94 -8.37
C MET A 1 22.33 -11.33 -6.99
N THR A 2 23.01 -10.22 -6.68
CA THR A 2 22.87 -9.54 -5.39
C THR A 2 21.50 -8.86 -5.28
N THR A 3 20.83 -8.99 -4.14
CA THR A 3 19.49 -8.43 -3.84
C THR A 3 19.33 -6.94 -4.23
N LYS A 4 20.41 -6.14 -4.15
CA LYS A 4 20.42 -4.73 -4.56
C LYS A 4 20.11 -4.46 -6.04
N LYS A 5 20.45 -5.36 -6.97
CA LYS A 5 20.18 -5.17 -8.41
C LYS A 5 18.79 -5.67 -8.82
N LEU A 6 18.17 -6.50 -7.98
CA LEU A 6 16.87 -7.10 -8.25
C LEU A 6 15.72 -6.12 -8.00
N ILE A 7 15.80 -5.30 -6.94
CA ILE A 7 14.74 -4.36 -6.55
C ILE A 7 14.38 -3.37 -7.68
N PRO A 8 15.33 -2.68 -8.33
CA PRO A 8 14.99 -1.77 -9.43
C PRO A 8 14.34 -2.48 -10.63
N HIS A 9 14.71 -3.73 -10.87
CA HIS A 9 14.15 -4.54 -11.94
C HIS A 9 12.71 -4.95 -11.61
N LEU A 10 12.45 -5.35 -10.37
CA LEU A 10 11.12 -5.65 -9.87
C LEU A 10 10.22 -4.41 -9.87
N GLU A 11 10.73 -3.23 -9.50
CA GLU A 11 9.98 -1.98 -9.58
C GLU A 11 9.63 -1.60 -11.03
N LYS A 12 10.50 -1.93 -12.00
CA LYS A 12 10.25 -1.71 -13.43
C LYS A 12 9.15 -2.63 -13.96
N GLU A 13 9.09 -3.88 -13.51
CA GLU A 13 8.10 -4.86 -13.98
C GLU A 13 6.77 -4.82 -13.20
N LEU A 14 6.81 -4.60 -11.88
CA LEU A 14 5.64 -4.58 -11.00
C LEU A 14 5.05 -3.17 -10.81
N GLY A 15 5.76 -2.14 -11.26
CA GLY A 15 5.45 -0.74 -11.00
C GLY A 15 6.00 -0.25 -9.65
N LYS A 16 5.87 1.06 -9.42
CA LYS A 16 6.29 1.71 -8.16
C LYS A 16 5.55 1.08 -6.99
N ILE A 17 6.29 0.73 -5.95
CA ILE A 17 5.72 0.28 -4.67
C ILE A 17 4.89 1.42 -4.09
N ASN A 18 3.59 1.17 -3.92
CA ASN A 18 2.60 2.08 -3.36
C ASN A 18 1.79 1.38 -2.27
N PHE A 19 0.97 2.12 -1.53
CA PHE A 19 0.15 1.57 -0.47
C PHE A 19 -0.80 0.48 -0.98
N GLY A 20 -1.36 0.67 -2.19
CA GLY A 20 -2.24 -0.30 -2.84
C GLY A 20 -1.58 -1.66 -3.06
N MET A 21 -0.35 -1.67 -3.58
CA MET A 21 0.45 -2.88 -3.76
C MET A 21 0.74 -3.54 -2.41
N PHE A 22 1.15 -2.75 -1.42
CA PHE A 22 1.44 -3.24 -0.07
C PHE A 22 0.23 -3.96 0.54
N LEU A 23 -0.96 -3.33 0.46
CA LEU A 23 -2.21 -3.92 0.93
C LEU A 23 -2.61 -5.18 0.15
N ARG A 24 -2.43 -5.17 -1.17
CA ARG A 24 -2.73 -6.31 -2.04
C ARG A 24 -1.87 -7.52 -1.71
N VAL A 25 -0.57 -7.32 -1.48
CA VAL A 25 0.36 -8.38 -1.07
C VAL A 25 -0.07 -8.95 0.28
N ALA A 26 -0.37 -8.09 1.25
CA ALA A 26 -0.85 -8.51 2.56
C ALA A 26 -2.16 -9.32 2.51
N ARG A 27 -3.09 -8.93 1.63
CA ARG A 27 -4.33 -9.66 1.40
C ARG A 27 -4.05 -11.04 0.82
N LYS A 28 -3.20 -11.12 -0.20
CA LYS A 28 -2.84 -12.37 -0.87
C LYS A 28 -2.06 -13.32 0.03
N SER A 29 -1.16 -12.82 0.89
CA SER A 29 -0.42 -13.65 1.84
C SER A 29 -1.30 -14.26 2.92
N GLN A 30 -2.47 -13.65 3.18
CA GLN A 30 -3.53 -14.20 4.05
C GLN A 30 -4.57 -15.04 3.27
N GLU A 31 -4.36 -15.28 1.97
CA GLU A 31 -5.27 -16.02 1.08
C GLU A 31 -6.70 -15.44 1.02
N LEU A 32 -6.85 -14.14 1.30
CA LEU A 32 -8.15 -13.50 1.36
C LEU A 32 -8.63 -13.02 -0.02
N THR A 33 -9.91 -13.21 -0.30
CA THR A 33 -10.57 -12.52 -1.42
C THR A 33 -10.71 -11.02 -1.13
N GLN A 34 -10.90 -10.20 -2.15
CA GLN A 34 -11.20 -8.77 -1.95
C GLN A 34 -12.49 -8.57 -1.14
N VAL A 35 -13.48 -9.45 -1.29
CA VAL A 35 -14.74 -9.35 -0.53
C VAL A 35 -14.47 -9.61 0.95
N THR A 36 -13.71 -10.65 1.28
CA THR A 36 -13.40 -11.01 2.67
C THR A 36 -12.55 -9.95 3.35
N MET A 37 -11.55 -9.42 2.65
CA MET A 37 -10.71 -8.34 3.18
C MET A 37 -11.47 -7.03 3.37
N ALA A 38 -12.35 -6.67 2.42
CA ALA A 38 -13.17 -5.47 2.55
C ALA A 38 -14.11 -5.54 3.76
N LYS A 39 -14.71 -6.71 4.01
CA LYS A 39 -15.48 -6.98 5.25
C LYS A 39 -14.61 -6.84 6.51
N LYS A 40 -13.40 -7.42 6.52
CA LYS A 40 -12.44 -7.30 7.64
C LYS A 40 -12.05 -5.84 7.93
N LEU A 41 -11.91 -5.04 6.88
CA LEU A 41 -11.53 -3.63 6.98
C LEU A 41 -12.70 -2.68 7.20
N ASP A 42 -13.94 -3.18 7.16
CA ASP A 42 -15.17 -2.39 7.23
C ASP A 42 -15.26 -1.31 6.13
N MET A 43 -15.13 -1.75 4.87
CA MET A 43 -15.24 -0.88 3.71
C MET A 43 -15.89 -1.59 2.53
N ALA A 44 -16.34 -0.82 1.54
CA ALA A 44 -16.87 -1.39 0.30
C ALA A 44 -15.76 -2.11 -0.49
N LYS A 45 -16.11 -3.25 -1.12
CA LYS A 45 -15.20 -3.99 -2.01
C LYS A 45 -14.65 -3.12 -3.14
N GLY A 46 -15.48 -2.22 -3.69
CA GLY A 46 -15.07 -1.27 -4.73
C GLY A 46 -13.93 -0.37 -4.24
N THR A 47 -14.09 0.23 -3.06
CA THR A 47 -13.06 1.05 -2.42
C THR A 47 -11.76 0.27 -2.21
N LEU A 48 -11.82 -0.96 -1.70
CA LEU A 48 -10.62 -1.79 -1.57
C LEU A 48 -9.94 -2.05 -2.93
N CYS A 49 -10.73 -2.34 -3.98
CA CYS A 49 -10.19 -2.57 -5.32
C CYS A 49 -9.52 -1.31 -5.90
N ASP A 50 -10.11 -0.14 -5.67
CA ASP A 50 -9.56 1.14 -6.11
C ASP A 50 -8.26 1.51 -5.37
N ILE A 51 -8.20 1.20 -4.06
CA ILE A 51 -6.99 1.35 -3.26
C ILE A 51 -5.90 0.40 -3.77
N GLU A 52 -6.20 -0.90 -3.94
CA GLU A 52 -5.22 -1.90 -4.39
C GLU A 52 -4.66 -1.63 -5.78
N LYS A 53 -5.43 -0.95 -6.63
CA LYS A 53 -5.00 -0.54 -7.98
C LYS A 53 -4.33 0.84 -8.00
N GLY A 54 -4.21 1.51 -6.86
CA GLY A 54 -3.61 2.85 -6.74
C GLY A 54 -4.45 3.97 -7.37
N ARG A 55 -5.74 3.75 -7.65
CA ARG A 55 -6.65 4.78 -8.16
C ARG A 55 -7.09 5.74 -7.06
N GLN A 56 -7.31 5.20 -5.87
CA GLN A 56 -7.68 5.94 -4.69
C GLN A 56 -6.52 5.96 -3.70
N THR A 57 -6.07 7.16 -3.35
CA THR A 57 -5.16 7.40 -2.23
C THR A 57 -5.96 7.46 -0.93
N ILE A 58 -5.33 7.14 0.19
CA ILE A 58 -5.97 7.16 1.51
C ILE A 58 -5.26 8.13 2.44
N SER A 59 -5.91 8.49 3.55
CA SER A 59 -5.28 9.29 4.60
C SER A 59 -4.24 8.47 5.38
N PRO A 60 -3.23 9.14 5.99
CA PRO A 60 -2.27 8.46 6.87
C PRO A 60 -2.96 7.73 8.04
N GLU A 61 -4.02 8.32 8.59
CA GLU A 61 -4.79 7.71 9.68
C GLU A 61 -5.48 6.41 9.25
N LEU A 62 -6.09 6.39 8.06
CA LEU A 62 -6.71 5.17 7.53
C LEU A 62 -5.65 4.11 7.23
N ALA A 63 -4.49 4.51 6.70
CA ALA A 63 -3.37 3.61 6.44
C ALA A 63 -2.89 2.92 7.72
N PHE A 64 -2.75 3.69 8.81
CA PHE A 64 -2.41 3.18 10.13
C PHE A 64 -3.44 2.17 10.65
N LYS A 65 -4.74 2.50 10.58
CA LYS A 65 -5.82 1.59 11.01
C LYS A 65 -5.84 0.29 10.21
N ILE A 66 -5.67 0.38 8.89
CA ILE A 66 -5.58 -0.80 8.02
C ILE A 66 -4.36 -1.64 8.39
N ALA A 67 -3.20 -1.03 8.57
CA ALA A 67 -1.97 -1.75 8.92
C ALA A 67 -2.13 -2.56 10.21
N ARG A 68 -2.69 -1.96 11.26
CA ARG A 68 -3.00 -2.65 12.52
C ARG A 68 -3.92 -3.84 12.33
N LYS A 69 -5.03 -3.66 11.60
CA LYS A 69 -6.00 -4.74 11.32
C LYS A 69 -5.40 -5.87 10.48
N CYS A 70 -4.43 -5.56 9.63
CA CYS A 70 -3.79 -6.51 8.72
C CYS A 70 -2.52 -7.16 9.27
N GLY A 71 -2.02 -6.72 10.43
CA GLY A 71 -0.74 -7.18 10.98
C GLY A 71 0.47 -6.69 10.18
N LEU A 72 0.37 -5.50 9.58
CA LEU A 72 1.42 -4.89 8.77
C LEU A 72 2.17 -3.79 9.53
N SER A 73 3.38 -3.46 9.07
CA SER A 73 4.13 -2.33 9.62
C SER A 73 3.37 -1.02 9.43
N GLU A 74 3.01 -0.40 10.56
CA GLU A 74 2.33 0.88 10.64
C GLU A 74 3.16 2.01 10.00
N ILE A 75 4.46 2.05 10.29
CA ILE A 75 5.39 3.05 9.75
C ILE A 75 5.43 2.96 8.22
N VAL A 76 5.58 1.76 7.67
CA VAL A 76 5.63 1.57 6.21
C VAL A 76 4.30 1.94 5.57
N ALA A 77 3.18 1.56 6.18
CA ALA A 77 1.84 1.88 5.67
C ALA A 77 1.61 3.39 5.59
N VAL A 78 1.91 4.13 6.67
CA VAL A 78 1.78 5.60 6.72
C VAL A 78 2.74 6.26 5.73
N GLN A 79 3.99 5.80 5.66
CA GLN A 79 4.98 6.34 4.72
C GLN A 79 4.51 6.19 3.27
N LEU A 80 4.00 5.02 2.89
CA LEU A 80 3.49 4.76 1.55
C LEU A 80 2.24 5.58 1.24
N ALA A 81 1.33 5.74 2.20
CA ALA A 81 0.13 6.56 2.01
C ALA A 81 0.48 8.03 1.72
N ILE A 82 1.44 8.61 2.44
CA ILE A 82 1.91 9.98 2.19
C ILE A 82 2.65 10.04 0.84
N GLN A 83 3.50 9.06 0.55
CA GLN A 83 4.23 9.00 -0.72
C GLN A 83 3.26 8.95 -1.93
N ASP A 84 2.17 8.20 -1.81
CA ASP A 84 1.16 8.09 -2.85
C ASP A 84 0.40 9.41 -3.05
N GLN A 85 0.08 10.12 -1.97
CA GLN A 85 -0.53 11.45 -2.04
C GLN A 85 0.39 12.45 -2.77
N LEU A 86 1.68 12.48 -2.42
CA LEU A 86 2.65 13.37 -3.07
C LEU A 86 2.81 13.02 -4.56
N THR A 87 2.89 11.72 -4.86
CA THR A 87 3.01 11.22 -6.24
C THR A 87 1.77 11.60 -7.08
N LYS A 88 0.57 11.49 -6.50
CA LYS A 88 -0.69 11.89 -7.15
C LYS A 88 -0.76 13.41 -7.38
N SER A 89 -0.19 14.20 -6.48
CA SER A 89 -0.04 15.65 -6.64
C SER A 89 1.14 16.06 -7.54
N LYS A 90 1.83 15.10 -8.18
CA LYS A 90 3.01 15.33 -9.03
C LYS A 90 4.19 16.02 -8.31
N LEU A 91 4.26 15.85 -6.99
CA LEU A 91 5.35 16.37 -6.17
C LEU A 91 6.45 15.30 -6.07
N ASN A 92 7.66 15.64 -6.52
CA ASN A 92 8.79 14.71 -6.62
C ASN A 92 9.57 14.57 -5.29
N PHE A 93 8.85 14.49 -4.16
CA PHE A 93 9.47 14.28 -2.85
C PHE A 93 9.48 12.80 -2.46
N LYS A 94 10.50 12.41 -1.69
CA LYS A 94 10.63 11.07 -1.11
C LYS A 94 10.33 11.13 0.38
N VAL A 95 9.32 10.39 0.83
CA VAL A 95 8.95 10.32 2.24
C VAL A 95 9.80 9.27 2.95
N LYS A 96 10.34 9.64 4.11
CA LYS A 96 10.92 8.72 5.08
C LYS A 96 10.35 9.07 6.44
N LEU A 97 9.72 8.10 7.11
CA LEU A 97 9.29 8.24 8.49
C LEU A 97 10.38 7.68 9.41
N ALA A 98 10.75 8.45 10.43
CA ALA A 98 11.56 7.99 11.55
C ALA A 98 10.62 7.74 12.73
N ALA A 99 10.87 6.65 13.47
CA ALA A 99 10.21 6.35 14.73
C ALA A 99 11.01 6.95 15.90
#